data_AF-A0A8H5B622-F1
#
_entry.id   AF-A0A8H5B622-F1
#
_cell.length_a   1.000
_cell.length_b   1.000
_cell.length_c   1.000
_cell.angle_alpha   90.00
_cell.angle_beta   90.00
_cell.angle_gamma   90.00
#
_symmetry.space_group_name_H-M   'P 1'
#
loop_
_entity.id
_entity.type
_entity.pdbx_description
1 polymer ?
#
loop_
_entity_poly.entity_id
_entity_poly.type
_entity_poly.pdbx_seq_one_letter_code
_entity_poly.pdbx_strand_id
1 'polypeptide(L)'
;MAAHGKMVFVDLQGSPTEHGQVLFDAMTHTREGDSGPGDHGYEGLEEFIKNHTDNRICTEIGMKELMIEKEKHRSKPTTSQRTKRSWRCATQSGESENEDEA
;
A
#
# COMPACT_ATOMS: atom_id res chain seq x y z
N MET A 1 1.96 7.00 20.54
CA MET A 1 0.85 6.10 20.12
C MET A 1 1.40 5.20 19.03
N ALA A 2 1.47 3.89 19.26
CA ALA A 2 1.89 2.92 18.24
C ALA A 2 0.66 2.17 17.71
N ALA A 3 0.68 1.74 16.45
CA ALA A 3 -0.46 1.08 15.78
C ALA A 3 -0.70 -0.38 16.25
N HIS A 4 -0.10 -0.82 17.37
CA HIS A 4 -0.25 -2.16 17.95
C HIS A 4 -0.12 -3.31 16.92
N GLY A 5 0.85 -3.23 16.00
CA GLY A 5 1.08 -4.27 14.99
C GLY A 5 -0.08 -4.47 14.00
N LYS A 6 -0.93 -3.45 13.80
CA LYS A 6 -2.03 -3.47 12.82
C LYS A 6 -1.67 -2.84 11.48
N MET A 7 -0.65 -1.99 11.48
CA MET A 7 -0.24 -1.22 10.33
C MET A 7 1.27 -0.95 10.42
N VAL A 8 1.91 -0.88 9.26
CA VAL A 8 3.27 -0.39 9.10
C VAL A 8 3.33 0.59 7.92
N PHE A 9 4.14 1.64 8.05
CA PHE A 9 4.50 2.51 6.94
C PHE A 9 5.77 1.96 6.28
N VAL A 10 5.75 1.82 4.96
CA VAL A 10 6.84 1.30 4.15
C VAL A 10 7.07 2.22 2.95
N ASP A 11 8.11 1.94 2.17
CA ASP A 11 8.53 2.75 1.02
C ASP A 11 8.70 4.24 1.40
N LEU A 12 9.34 4.47 2.56
CA LEU A 12 9.58 5.82 3.06
C LEU A 12 10.68 6.48 2.22
N GLN A 13 10.25 7.29 1.25
CA GLN A 13 11.13 8.08 0.41
C GLN A 13 11.10 9.54 0.89
N GLY A 14 12.22 10.24 0.76
CA GLY A 14 12.28 11.60 1.26
C GLY A 14 13.47 12.40 0.79
N SER A 15 13.41 13.70 1.06
CA SER A 15 14.48 14.65 0.79
C SER A 15 14.93 15.34 2.08
N PRO A 16 16.25 15.55 2.26
CA PRO A 16 16.77 16.26 3.42
C PRO A 16 16.41 17.74 3.36
N THR A 17 16.29 18.36 4.53
CA THR A 17 16.05 19.78 4.76
C THR A 17 16.94 20.27 5.89
N GLU A 18 16.96 21.57 6.16
CA GLU A 18 17.72 22.16 7.28
C GLU A 18 17.29 21.60 8.65
N HIS A 19 16.03 21.18 8.79
CA HIS A 19 15.45 20.76 10.08
C HIS A 19 15.07 19.28 10.15
N GLY A 20 15.44 18.47 9.16
CA GLY A 20 15.10 17.05 9.12
C GLY A 20 14.88 16.52 7.71
N GLN A 21 13.93 15.59 7.55
CA GLN A 21 13.56 15.02 6.26
C GLN A 21 12.07 15.26 5.99
N VAL A 22 11.75 15.63 4.75
CA VAL A 22 10.37 15.60 4.27
C VAL A 22 10.18 14.29 3.53
N LEU A 23 9.21 13.50 3.97
CA LEU A 23 8.86 12.22 3.36
C LEU A 23 7.70 12.40 2.37
N PHE A 24 7.76 11.68 1.27
CA PHE A 24 6.75 11.67 0.21
C PHE A 24 6.36 10.24 -0.14
N ASP A 25 5.19 10.07 -0.74
CA ASP A 25 4.71 8.79 -1.31
C ASP A 25 4.76 7.59 -0.37
N ALA A 26 4.53 7.81 0.93
CA ALA A 26 4.54 6.72 1.90
C ALA A 26 3.47 5.67 1.57
N MET A 27 3.89 4.41 1.58
CA MET A 27 3.02 3.26 1.41
C MET A 27 2.68 2.66 2.78
N THR A 28 1.56 1.95 2.87
CA THR A 28 1.17 1.26 4.10
C THR A 28 0.82 -0.19 3.83
N HIS A 29 1.12 -1.05 4.80
CA HIS A 29 0.52 -2.37 4.89
C HIS A 29 -0.37 -2.44 6.12
N THR A 30 -1.59 -2.95 5.97
CA THR A 30 -2.56 -3.16 7.06
C THR A 30 -2.84 -4.64 7.24
N ARG A 31 -3.47 -5.06 8.34
CA ARG A 31 -3.88 -6.47 8.48
C ARG A 31 -4.94 -6.84 7.44
N GLU A 32 -5.85 -5.91 7.17
CA GLU A 32 -7.01 -6.11 6.32
C GLU A 32 -6.72 -5.91 4.82
N GLY A 33 -5.58 -5.30 4.46
CA GLY A 33 -5.23 -5.01 3.07
C GLY A 33 -6.09 -3.88 2.47
N ASP A 34 -6.56 -2.95 3.30
CA ASP A 34 -7.58 -1.96 2.92
C ASP A 34 -7.09 -0.51 2.87
N SER A 35 -5.78 -0.26 2.99
CA SER A 35 -5.26 1.12 2.93
C SER A 35 -5.08 1.68 1.52
N GLY A 36 -5.20 0.84 0.48
CA GLY A 36 -5.22 1.27 -0.91
C GLY A 36 -4.31 0.44 -1.82
N PRO A 37 -4.06 0.93 -3.06
CA PRO A 37 -3.17 0.27 -4.00
C PRO A 37 -1.75 0.16 -3.42
N GLY A 38 -1.16 -1.04 -3.46
CA GLY A 38 0.15 -1.32 -2.86
C GLY A 38 0.07 -1.88 -1.43
N ASP A 39 -1.11 -1.93 -0.80
CA ASP A 39 -1.29 -2.64 0.45
C ASP A 39 -1.23 -4.16 0.21
N HIS A 40 -0.14 -4.79 0.63
CA HIS A 40 0.04 -6.25 0.56
C HIS A 40 -0.56 -6.98 1.76
N GLY A 41 -1.32 -6.26 2.60
CA GLY A 41 -2.03 -6.83 3.72
C GLY A 41 -1.10 -7.46 4.76
N TYR A 42 -1.59 -8.55 5.34
CA TYR A 42 -0.85 -9.35 6.32
C TYR A 42 0.47 -9.92 5.78
N GLU A 43 0.55 -10.25 4.48
CA GLU A 43 1.80 -10.75 3.87
C GLU A 43 2.89 -9.67 3.88
N GLY A 44 2.54 -8.43 3.53
CA GLY A 44 3.48 -7.30 3.60
C GLY A 44 3.94 -7.00 5.04
N LEU A 45 3.05 -7.18 6.02
CA LEU A 45 3.42 -7.08 7.44
C LEU A 45 4.42 -8.17 7.86
N GLU A 46 4.20 -9.43 7.46
CA GLU A 46 5.13 -10.53 7.76
C GLU A 46 6.49 -10.34 7.09
N GLU A 47 6.51 -9.88 5.84
CA GLU A 47 7.73 -9.58 5.10
C GLU A 47 8.52 -8.45 5.76
N PHE A 48 7.85 -7.39 6.21
CA PHE A 48 8.49 -6.29 6.95
C PHE A 48 9.20 -6.81 8.20
N ILE A 49 8.51 -7.62 9.03
CA ILE A 49 9.11 -8.14 10.27
C ILE A 49 10.29 -9.06 9.98
N LYS A 50 10.16 -9.94 8.98
CA LYS A 50 11.22 -10.86 8.60
C LYS A 50 12.50 -10.12 8.16
N ASN A 51 12.35 -8.99 7.48
CA ASN A 51 13.47 -8.23 6.93
C ASN A 51 13.90 -7.06 7.84
N HIS A 52 13.18 -6.76 8.91
CA HIS A 52 13.53 -5.71 9.85
C HIS A 52 14.74 -6.13 10.69
N THR A 53 15.76 -5.26 10.73
CA THR A 53 16.85 -5.37 11.70
C THR A 53 16.77 -4.18 12.64
N ASP A 54 16.56 -4.48 13.92
CA ASP A 54 16.49 -3.45 14.95
C ASP A 54 17.79 -2.63 14.98
N ASN A 55 17.62 -1.33 15.21
CA ASN A 55 18.74 -0.41 15.37
C ASN A 55 18.66 0.33 16.71
N ARG A 56 19.63 1.22 16.95
CA ARG A 56 19.70 2.00 18.18
C ARG A 56 18.41 2.80 18.43
N ILE A 57 17.80 3.35 17.39
CA ILE A 57 16.56 4.13 17.50
C ILE A 57 15.42 3.23 17.97
N CYS A 58 15.26 2.03 17.40
CA CYS A 58 14.24 1.05 17.84
C CYS A 58 14.36 0.75 19.35
N THR A 59 15.60 0.61 19.84
CA THR A 59 15.88 0.35 21.25
C THR A 59 15.59 1.57 22.14
N GLU A 60 16.01 2.75 21.71
CA GLU A 60 15.79 4.02 22.44
C GLU A 60 14.30 4.36 22.59
N ILE A 61 13.48 4.03 21.59
CA ILE A 61 12.03 4.23 21.64
C ILE A 61 11.28 3.07 22.34
N GLY A 62 12.01 2.06 22.84
CA GLY A 62 11.42 0.94 23.57
C GLY A 62 10.55 0.01 22.74
N MET A 63 10.82 -0.11 21.43
CA MET A 63 10.16 -1.13 20.61
C MET A 63 10.63 -2.50 21.06
N LYS A 64 9.71 -3.27 21.67
CA LYS A 64 9.92 -4.69 21.94
C LYS A 64 9.79 -5.46 20.62
N GLU A 65 10.40 -6.65 20.60
CA GLU A 65 10.40 -7.61 19.50
C GLU A 65 9.10 -7.58 18.69
N LEU A 66 9.24 -7.28 17.39
CA LEU A 66 8.11 -7.16 16.48
C LEU A 66 7.47 -8.53 16.29
N MET A 67 6.31 -8.73 16.91
CA MET A 67 5.49 -9.94 16.72
C MET A 67 4.14 -9.53 16.14
N ILE A 68 3.71 -10.19 15.06
CA ILE A 68 2.32 -10.13 14.62
C ILE A 68 1.57 -11.27 15.28
N GLU A 69 0.58 -10.91 16.10
CA GLU A 69 -0.35 -11.89 16.65
C GLU A 69 -1.21 -12.44 15.51
N LYS A 70 -1.08 -13.74 15.25
CA LYS A 70 -1.94 -14.48 14.32
C LYS A 70 -3.33 -14.64 14.93
N GLU A 71 -4.21 -13.66 14.73
CA GLU A 71 -5.64 -13.91 14.93
C GLU A 71 -6.15 -14.76 13.77
N LYS A 72 -6.82 -15.88 14.10
CA LYS A 72 -7.38 -16.85 13.15
C LYS A 72 -8.46 -16.19 12.29
N HIS A 73 -8.08 -15.51 11.22
CA HIS A 73 -9.05 -14.92 10.31
C HIS A 73 -9.57 -15.97 9.33
N ARG A 74 -10.85 -16.29 9.49
CA ARG A 74 -11.69 -17.12 8.62
C ARG A 74 -11.49 -16.69 7.17
N SER A 75 -10.99 -17.61 6.35
CA SER A 75 -10.84 -17.43 4.90
C SER A 75 -12.17 -16.99 4.30
N LYS A 76 -12.22 -15.76 3.75
CA LYS A 76 -13.26 -15.40 2.78
C LYS A 76 -12.87 -16.07 1.46
N PRO A 77 -13.76 -16.85 0.83
CA PRO A 77 -13.46 -17.48 -0.45
C PRO A 77 -13.22 -16.40 -1.52
N THR A 78 -12.06 -16.49 -2.16
CA THR A 78 -11.63 -15.62 -3.26
C THR A 78 -12.26 -16.10 -4.56
N THR A 79 -13.56 -15.83 -4.77
CA THR A 79 -14.15 -15.96 -6.11
C THR A 79 -14.01 -14.62 -6.85
N SER A 80 -12.80 -14.34 -7.35
CA SER A 80 -12.59 -13.27 -8.33
C SER A 80 -12.98 -13.79 -9.72
N GLN A 81 -14.28 -13.77 -10.02
CA GLN A 81 -14.72 -13.74 -11.41
C GLN A 81 -14.35 -12.36 -11.96
N ARG A 82 -13.19 -12.34 -12.60
CA ARG A 82 -12.65 -11.24 -13.40
C ARG A 82 -13.61 -10.93 -14.56
N THR A 83 -14.66 -10.14 -14.28
CA THR A 83 -15.43 -9.48 -15.34
C THR A 83 -14.59 -8.32 -15.87
N LYS A 84 -14.18 -8.44 -17.14
CA LYS A 84 -13.42 -7.42 -17.87
C LYS A 84 -14.28 -6.15 -18.00
N ARG A 85 -14.18 -5.22 -17.05
CA ARG A 85 -14.63 -3.84 -17.26
C ARG A 85 -13.48 -3.06 -17.88
N SER A 86 -13.60 -2.87 -19.19
CA SER A 86 -12.80 -1.98 -20.02
C SER A 86 -12.90 -0.56 -19.47
N TRP A 87 -11.78 -0.02 -19.01
CA TRP A 87 -11.63 1.40 -18.79
C TRP A 87 -11.51 2.06 -20.16
N ARG A 88 -12.61 2.62 -20.67
CA ARG A 88 -12.56 3.56 -21.80
C ARG A 88 -12.35 4.95 -21.19
N CYS A 89 -11.21 5.56 -21.51
CA CYS A 89 -11.04 7.01 -21.43
C CYS A 89 -12.21 7.68 -22.15
N ALA A 90 -12.95 8.53 -21.45
CA ALA A 90 -13.95 9.39 -22.07
C ALA A 90 -13.22 10.55 -22.77
N THR A 91 -12.96 10.38 -24.07
CA THR A 91 -12.83 11.52 -24.99
C THR A 91 -14.17 11.67 -25.69
N GLN A 92 -14.93 12.70 -25.33
CA GLN A 92 -16.11 13.15 -26.07
C GLN A 92 -15.74 14.39 -26.88
N SER A 93 -15.59 14.17 -28.18
CA SER A 93 -15.85 15.10 -29.30
C SER A 93 -15.53 14.27 -30.56
N GLY A 94 -16.45 13.66 -31.29
CA GLY A 94 -17.80 14.10 -31.60
C GLY A 94 -17.77 14.99 -32.85
N GLU A 95 -17.34 14.45 -33.99
CA GLU A 95 -17.67 14.90 -35.35
C GLU A 95 -17.31 13.79 -36.36
N SER A 96 -18.32 13.32 -37.09
CA SER A 96 -18.28 12.22 -38.06
C SER A 96 -18.17 12.75 -39.49
N GLU A 97 -17.20 12.21 -40.23
CA GLU A 97 -17.29 11.63 -41.59
C GLU A 97 -18.19 12.33 -42.63
N ASN A 98 -17.62 12.79 -43.75
CA ASN A 98 -17.66 12.00 -45.00
C ASN A 98 -16.85 12.61 -46.15
N GLU A 99 -16.41 11.69 -47.00
CA GLU A 99 -15.56 11.80 -48.19
C GLU A 99 -16.32 12.38 -49.41
N ASP A 100 -15.57 13.11 -50.23
CA ASP A 100 -15.59 13.28 -51.69
C ASP A 100 -16.92 13.41 -52.48
N GLU A 101 -17.11 14.60 -53.08
CA GLU A 101 -17.77 14.76 -54.39
C GLU A 101 -17.28 16.05 -55.11
N ALA A 102 -16.47 15.90 -56.18
CA ALA A 102 -16.41 16.77 -57.38
C ALA A 102 -15.40 16.23 -58.41
#